data_AF-A0AAJ5EFL5-F1
#
_entry.id   AF-A0AAJ5EFL5-F1
#
_cell.length_a   1.000
_cell.length_b   1.000
_cell.length_c   1.000
_cell.angle_alpha   90.00
_cell.angle_beta   90.00
_cell.angle_gamma   90.00
#
_symmetry.space_group_name_H-M   'P 1'
#
loop_
_entity.id
_entity.type
_entity.pdbx_description
1 polymer ?
#
loop_
_entity_poly.entity_id
_entity_poly.type
_entity_poly.pdbx_seq_one_letter_code
_entity_poly.pdbx_strand_id
1 'polypeptide(L)'
;MEKIYRGMQNGAETINANFEEIGGLKVITPTLETGFTKFSDGQAPRLLIVGRSVELQGAIKNSSIIKAGSSITVGTIPKEYAPKGMKDTVNQASSNFEFNLTVDYTGAIKVSRYRDSGFVDMGVDTWITLSSNWLIG
;
A
#
# COMPACT_ATOMS: atom_id res chain seq x y z
N MET A 1 14.99 -15.89 9.58
CA MET A 1 15.03 -16.89 10.67
C MET A 1 16.23 -17.83 10.57
N GLU A 2 17.10 -17.79 11.59
CA GLU A 2 18.22 -18.71 11.75
C GLU A 2 17.83 -19.99 12.52
N LYS A 3 18.50 -21.11 12.22
CA LYS A 3 18.30 -22.38 12.94
C LYS A 3 18.93 -22.32 14.32
N ILE A 4 18.18 -22.75 15.33
CA ILE A 4 18.63 -22.80 16.73
C ILE A 4 19.00 -24.23 17.09
N TYR A 5 20.18 -24.43 17.65
CA TYR A 5 20.68 -25.73 18.07
C TYR A 5 21.47 -25.66 19.38
N ARG A 6 21.59 -26.80 20.04
CA ARG A 6 22.25 -26.91 21.34
C ARG A 6 23.74 -26.57 21.22
N GLY A 7 24.24 -25.70 22.10
CA GLY A 7 25.64 -25.26 22.11
C GLY A 7 25.95 -24.13 21.13
N MET A 8 24.93 -23.55 20.48
CA MET A 8 25.09 -22.38 19.61
C MET A 8 25.64 -21.20 20.40
N GLN A 9 26.74 -20.63 19.91
CA GLN A 9 27.26 -19.35 20.39
C GLN A 9 26.24 -18.25 20.04
N ASN A 10 25.95 -17.34 20.96
CA ASN A 10 24.94 -16.28 20.80
C ASN A 10 23.48 -16.81 20.67
N GLY A 11 23.20 -18.02 21.15
CA GLY A 11 21.87 -18.63 21.02
C GLY A 11 20.72 -17.77 21.57
N ALA A 12 20.92 -17.04 22.66
CA ALA A 12 19.91 -16.12 23.20
C ALA A 12 19.64 -14.91 22.29
N GLU A 13 20.67 -14.36 21.64
CA GLU A 13 20.55 -13.23 20.71
C GLU A 13 19.89 -13.67 19.41
N THR A 14 20.24 -14.85 18.88
CA THR A 14 19.56 -15.44 17.73
C THR A 14 18.09 -15.77 18.02
N ILE A 15 17.77 -16.25 19.22
CA ILE A 15 16.38 -16.45 19.66
C ILE A 15 15.63 -15.12 19.65
N ASN A 16 16.20 -14.08 20.25
CA ASN A 16 15.56 -12.77 20.31
C ASN A 16 15.40 -12.14 18.92
N ALA A 17 16.42 -12.20 18.06
CA ALA A 17 16.34 -11.71 16.68
C ALA A 17 15.26 -12.45 15.88
N ASN A 18 15.16 -13.78 16.02
CA ASN A 18 14.09 -14.56 15.41
C ASN A 18 12.71 -14.17 15.98
N PHE A 19 12.58 -13.88 17.28
CA PHE A 19 11.32 -13.44 17.87
C PHE A 19 10.94 -12.01 17.47
N GLU A 20 11.89 -11.10 17.32
CA GLU A 20 11.67 -9.78 16.74
C GLU A 20 11.22 -9.88 15.27
N GLU A 21 11.74 -10.85 14.53
CA GLU A 21 11.30 -11.18 13.17
C GLU A 21 9.90 -11.82 13.15
N ILE A 22 9.52 -12.61 14.18
CA ILE A 22 8.22 -13.29 14.30
C ILE A 22 7.10 -12.35 14.82
N GLY A 23 7.40 -11.45 15.76
CA GLY A 23 6.46 -10.45 16.30
C GLY A 23 6.37 -9.16 15.47
N GLY A 24 7.21 -9.03 14.45
CA GLY A 24 7.59 -7.77 13.79
C GLY A 24 6.56 -7.20 12.83
N LEU A 25 5.50 -6.58 13.37
CA LEU A 25 4.74 -5.59 12.61
C LEU A 25 5.69 -4.47 12.15
N LYS A 26 6.02 -4.44 10.87
CA LYS A 26 6.75 -3.32 10.26
C LYS A 26 5.75 -2.35 9.65
N VAL A 27 5.89 -1.07 9.97
CA VAL A 27 5.07 0.01 9.40
C VAL A 27 5.94 0.85 8.47
N ILE A 28 5.52 1.02 7.22
CA ILE A 28 6.21 1.84 6.22
C ILE A 28 5.24 2.88 5.66
N THR A 29 5.70 4.11 5.48
CA THR A 29 4.91 5.14 4.79
C THR A 29 5.23 5.09 3.29
N PRO A 30 4.23 4.94 2.40
CA PRO A 30 4.43 5.09 0.96
C PRO A 30 5.01 6.46 0.60
N THR A 31 5.84 6.52 -0.43
CA THR A 31 6.24 7.78 -1.04
C THR A 31 5.13 8.23 -1.99
N LEU A 32 4.53 9.40 -1.76
CA LEU A 32 3.49 9.92 -2.63
C LEU A 32 4.10 10.69 -3.82
N GLU A 33 3.48 10.56 -4.98
CA GLU A 33 3.85 11.33 -6.17
C GLU A 33 3.50 12.82 -6.00
N THR A 34 4.16 13.67 -6.79
CA THR A 34 3.86 15.10 -6.79
C THR A 34 2.40 15.35 -7.14
N GLY A 35 1.73 16.18 -6.34
CA GLY A 35 0.30 16.47 -6.48
C GLY A 35 -0.61 15.57 -5.66
N PHE A 36 -0.06 14.66 -4.85
CA PHE A 36 -0.79 13.87 -3.87
C PHE A 36 -0.29 14.14 -2.45
N THR A 37 -1.22 14.22 -1.51
CA THR A 37 -0.91 14.38 -0.08
C THR A 37 -1.80 13.47 0.75
N LYS A 38 -1.43 13.21 2.00
CA LYS A 38 -2.32 12.51 2.95
C LYS A 38 -3.63 13.28 3.10
N PHE A 39 -4.75 12.56 3.19
CA PHE A 39 -6.05 13.19 3.41
C PHE A 39 -6.18 13.80 4.81
N SER A 40 -5.72 13.07 5.83
CA SER A 40 -5.65 13.51 7.22
C SER A 40 -4.57 12.72 7.97
N ASP A 41 -4.16 13.18 9.16
CA ASP A 41 -3.19 12.46 9.99
C ASP A 41 -3.73 11.10 10.48
N GLY A 42 -5.03 11.02 10.81
CA GLY A 42 -5.67 9.78 11.24
C GLY A 42 -5.79 8.72 10.13
N GLN A 43 -5.73 9.15 8.86
CA GLN A 43 -5.81 8.28 7.69
C GLN A 43 -4.53 8.35 6.84
N ALA A 44 -3.39 8.68 7.45
CA ALA A 44 -2.11 8.70 6.75
C ALA A 44 -1.83 7.33 6.09
N PRO A 45 -1.46 7.31 4.79
CA PRO A 45 -1.10 6.07 4.10
C PRO A 45 0.01 5.31 4.81
N ARG A 46 -0.18 4.00 4.98
CA ARG A 46 0.80 3.11 5.60
C ARG A 46 0.70 1.69 5.06
N LEU A 47 1.84 1.01 5.02
CA LEU A 47 1.96 -0.43 4.83
C LEU A 47 2.15 -1.05 6.20
N LEU A 48 1.29 -1.98 6.57
CA LEU A 48 1.49 -2.89 7.67
C LEU A 48 2.04 -4.20 7.10
N ILE A 49 3.19 -4.64 7.60
CA ILE A 49 3.85 -5.85 7.13
C ILE A 49 3.99 -6.79 8.31
N VAL A 50 3.47 -8.00 8.15
CA VAL A 50 3.58 -9.08 9.15
C VAL A 50 4.04 -10.34 8.42
N GLY A 51 5.29 -10.73 8.63
CA GLY A 51 5.93 -11.81 7.87
C GLY A 51 5.93 -11.49 6.36
N ARG A 52 5.18 -12.29 5.59
CA ARG A 52 5.02 -12.10 4.14
C ARG A 52 3.73 -11.37 3.74
N SER A 53 2.88 -11.04 4.70
CA SER A 53 1.61 -10.35 4.44
C SER A 53 1.82 -8.85 4.49
N VAL A 54 1.27 -8.14 3.50
CA VAL A 54 1.27 -6.67 3.43
C VAL A 54 -0.17 -6.19 3.34
N GLU A 55 -0.49 -5.19 4.15
CA GLU A 55 -1.73 -4.44 4.10
C GLU A 55 -1.42 -2.96 3.87
N LEU A 56 -1.86 -2.43 2.74
CA LEU A 56 -1.91 -1.00 2.47
C LEU A 56 -3.22 -0.45 2.99
N GLN A 57 -3.13 0.57 3.84
CA GLN A 57 -4.30 1.27 4.38
C GLN A 57 -4.05 2.79 4.43
N GLY A 58 -5.14 3.56 4.37
CA GLY A 58 -5.13 5.02 4.53
C GLY A 58 -5.88 5.73 3.41
N ALA A 59 -5.66 7.03 3.29
CA ALA A 59 -6.27 7.85 2.26
C ALA A 59 -5.38 9.02 1.85
N ILE A 60 -5.48 9.37 0.58
CA ILE A 60 -4.80 10.52 -0.02
C ILE A 60 -5.82 11.49 -0.62
N LYS A 61 -5.32 12.65 -1.00
CA LYS A 61 -6.02 13.67 -1.76
C LYS A 61 -5.13 14.25 -2.86
N ASN A 62 -5.76 14.65 -3.95
CA ASN A 62 -5.12 15.18 -5.15
C ASN A 62 -5.20 16.71 -5.21
N SER A 63 -4.14 17.36 -5.70
CA SER A 63 -4.09 18.81 -5.89
C SER A 63 -4.57 19.27 -7.27
N SER A 64 -4.85 18.35 -8.18
CA SER A 64 -5.30 18.61 -9.55
C SER A 64 -6.36 17.60 -9.97
N ILE A 65 -7.23 17.99 -10.90
CA ILE A 65 -8.32 17.13 -11.38
C ILE A 65 -7.76 15.87 -12.03
N ILE A 66 -8.20 14.69 -11.57
CA ILE A 66 -7.89 13.41 -12.22
C ILE A 66 -9.00 13.10 -13.21
N LYS A 67 -8.64 13.08 -14.49
CA LYS A 67 -9.58 12.95 -15.58
C LYS A 67 -10.30 11.60 -15.62
N ALA A 68 -11.52 11.65 -16.12
CA ALA A 68 -12.23 10.49 -16.63
C ALA A 68 -11.34 9.57 -17.48
N GLY A 69 -11.32 8.28 -17.14
CA GLY A 69 -10.63 7.24 -17.93
C GLY A 69 -9.10 7.18 -17.79
N SER A 70 -8.47 8.03 -16.98
CA SER A 70 -7.01 7.96 -16.79
C SER A 70 -6.59 6.89 -15.77
N SER A 71 -5.40 6.32 -15.96
CA SER A 71 -4.64 5.60 -14.95
C SER A 71 -3.46 6.47 -14.52
N ILE A 72 -3.31 6.71 -13.22
CA ILE A 72 -2.27 7.59 -12.67
C ILE A 72 -1.55 6.90 -11.51
N THR A 73 -0.23 7.05 -11.46
CA THR A 73 0.57 6.66 -10.29
C THR A 73 0.39 7.72 -9.21
N VAL A 74 -0.03 7.30 -8.02
CA VAL A 74 -0.26 8.19 -6.87
C VAL A 74 0.85 8.09 -5.82
N GLY A 75 1.66 7.04 -5.90
CA GLY A 75 2.79 6.82 -5.01
C GLY A 75 3.50 5.51 -5.28
N THR A 76 4.49 5.21 -4.45
CA THR A 76 5.33 4.03 -4.53
C THR A 76 5.59 3.43 -3.16
N ILE A 77 5.88 2.14 -3.15
CA ILE A 77 6.37 1.38 -1.99
C ILE A 77 7.71 0.74 -2.34
N PRO A 78 8.55 0.39 -1.35
CA PRO A 78 9.78 -0.34 -1.63
C PRO A 78 9.49 -1.67 -2.34
N LYS A 79 10.30 -1.99 -3.36
CA LYS A 79 10.08 -3.14 -4.26
C LYS A 79 10.08 -4.47 -3.50
N GLU A 80 10.85 -4.59 -2.43
CA GLU A 80 10.91 -5.78 -1.58
C GLU A 80 9.59 -6.07 -0.84
N TYR A 81 8.63 -5.13 -0.82
CA TYR A 81 7.28 -5.32 -0.29
C TYR A 81 6.20 -5.39 -1.38
N ALA A 82 6.59 -5.33 -2.65
CA ALA A 82 5.66 -5.40 -3.77
C ALA A 82 5.06 -6.82 -3.92
N PRO A 83 3.85 -6.93 -4.46
CA PRO A 83 3.27 -8.22 -4.83
C PRO A 83 4.06 -8.89 -5.96
N LYS A 84 3.97 -10.23 -6.06
CA LYS A 84 4.62 -11.00 -7.16
C LYS A 84 4.13 -10.61 -8.55
N GLY A 85 2.88 -10.18 -8.63
CA GLY A 85 2.21 -9.75 -9.86
C GLY A 85 1.39 -8.49 -9.57
N MET A 86 0.55 -8.08 -10.51
CA MET A 86 -0.36 -6.96 -10.24
C MET A 86 -1.43 -7.36 -9.23
N LYS A 87 -1.63 -6.50 -8.22
CA LYS A 87 -2.73 -6.61 -7.27
C LYS A 87 -3.73 -5.50 -7.54
N ASP A 88 -4.86 -5.87 -8.12
CA ASP A 88 -6.01 -4.99 -8.35
C ASP A 88 -7.01 -5.10 -7.21
N THR A 89 -7.55 -3.98 -6.76
CA THR A 89 -8.54 -3.89 -5.68
C THR A 89 -9.52 -2.76 -5.96
N VAL A 90 -10.81 -3.05 -5.86
CA VAL A 90 -11.85 -2.04 -6.04
C VAL A 90 -12.03 -1.27 -4.75
N ASN A 91 -11.82 0.03 -4.82
CA ASN A 91 -11.91 0.94 -3.68
C ASN A 91 -12.92 2.04 -3.94
N GLN A 92 -13.38 2.66 -2.85
CA GLN A 92 -14.29 3.81 -2.89
C GLN A 92 -13.51 5.12 -2.74
N ALA A 93 -13.88 6.12 -3.52
CA ALA A 93 -13.49 7.51 -3.32
C ALA A 93 -14.65 8.28 -2.63
N SER A 94 -14.51 9.61 -2.50
CA SER A 94 -15.63 10.47 -2.08
C SER A 94 -16.93 10.11 -2.82
N SER A 95 -18.07 10.10 -2.12
CA SER A 95 -19.38 9.70 -2.66
C SER A 95 -19.42 8.23 -3.11
N ASN A 96 -20.22 7.88 -4.13
CA ASN A 96 -20.37 6.53 -4.66
C ASN A 96 -19.38 6.23 -5.80
N PHE A 97 -18.22 6.88 -5.83
CA PHE A 97 -17.24 6.67 -6.90
C PHE A 97 -16.34 5.47 -6.59
N GLU A 98 -16.33 4.50 -7.49
CA GLU A 98 -15.47 3.32 -7.42
C GLU A 98 -14.26 3.50 -8.35
N PHE A 99 -13.10 3.06 -7.88
CA PHE A 99 -11.87 3.05 -8.65
C PHE A 99 -11.11 1.75 -8.39
N ASN A 100 -10.27 1.36 -9.35
CA ASN A 100 -9.35 0.25 -9.20
C ASN A 100 -8.02 0.79 -8.68
N LEU A 101 -7.63 0.34 -7.50
CA LEU A 101 -6.32 0.50 -6.93
C LEU A 101 -5.45 -0.68 -7.39
N THR A 102 -4.39 -0.38 -8.11
CA THR A 102 -3.40 -1.37 -8.54
C THR A 102 -2.10 -1.16 -7.79
N VAL A 103 -1.56 -2.20 -7.16
CA VAL A 103 -0.16 -2.25 -6.74
C VAL A 103 0.56 -3.22 -7.67
N ASP A 104 1.53 -2.74 -8.44
CA ASP A 104 2.28 -3.60 -9.37
C ASP A 104 3.56 -4.18 -8.75
N TYR A 105 4.19 -5.10 -9.48
CA TYR A 105 5.40 -5.81 -9.05
C TYR A 105 6.64 -4.91 -8.89
N THR A 106 6.56 -3.64 -9.32
CA THR A 106 7.62 -2.64 -9.10
C THR A 106 7.41 -1.84 -7.81
N GLY A 107 6.23 -1.97 -7.18
CA GLY A 107 5.83 -1.20 -6.02
C GLY A 107 5.09 0.10 -6.38
N ALA A 108 4.72 0.32 -7.65
CA ALA A 108 3.92 1.49 -8.00
C ALA A 108 2.47 1.30 -7.54
N ILE A 109 1.92 2.33 -6.89
CA ILE A 109 0.52 2.42 -6.49
C ILE A 109 -0.19 3.26 -7.55
N LYS A 110 -1.14 2.66 -8.26
CA LYS A 110 -1.89 3.29 -9.34
C LYS A 110 -3.36 3.34 -9.02
N VAL A 111 -3.99 4.43 -9.41
CA VAL A 111 -5.44 4.62 -9.37
C VAL A 111 -5.92 4.69 -10.81
N SER A 112 -6.82 3.79 -11.16
CA SER A 112 -7.52 3.74 -12.44
C SER A 112 -9.02 3.57 -12.18
N ARG A 113 -9.88 3.77 -13.17
CA ARG A 113 -11.33 3.75 -12.93
C ARG A 113 -11.91 2.35 -12.94
N TYR A 114 -12.92 2.15 -12.09
CA TYR A 114 -13.68 0.91 -11.97
C TYR A 114 -15.18 1.22 -12.05
N ARG A 115 -15.69 1.57 -13.24
CA ARG A 115 -17.11 1.43 -13.65
C ARG A 115 -17.33 1.84 -15.11
N ASP A 116 -18.31 1.18 -15.74
CA ASP A 116 -18.66 1.30 -17.16
C ASP A 116 -19.71 2.40 -17.44
N SER A 117 -20.56 2.73 -16.46
CA SER A 117 -21.67 3.68 -16.63
C SER A 117 -21.29 5.12 -16.22
N GLY A 118 -20.55 5.81 -17.08
CA GLY A 118 -20.30 7.26 -16.98
C GLY A 118 -19.08 7.62 -16.12
N PHE A 119 -18.13 8.31 -16.75
CA PHE A 119 -16.91 8.76 -16.08
C PHE A 119 -17.04 10.23 -15.66
N VAL A 120 -17.01 10.49 -14.36
CA VAL A 120 -16.95 11.86 -13.79
C VAL A 120 -15.58 12.16 -13.20
N ASP A 121 -14.95 13.27 -13.58
CA ASP A 121 -13.64 13.70 -13.07
C ASP A 121 -13.57 13.62 -11.53
N MET A 122 -12.43 13.17 -10.98
CA MET A 122 -12.16 13.33 -9.54
C MET A 122 -11.68 14.76 -9.33
N GLY A 123 -12.49 15.57 -8.65
CA GLY A 123 -12.16 16.96 -8.32
C GLY A 123 -10.92 17.06 -7.43
N VAL A 124 -10.41 18.28 -7.26
CA VAL A 124 -9.35 18.56 -6.29
C VAL A 124 -9.82 18.18 -4.87
N ASP A 125 -8.90 17.73 -4.04
CA ASP A 125 -9.15 17.27 -2.67
C ASP A 125 -10.09 16.06 -2.55
N THR A 126 -10.23 15.24 -3.60
CA THR A 126 -11.01 14.00 -3.54
C THR A 126 -10.38 13.04 -2.52
N TRP A 127 -11.22 12.46 -1.65
CA TRP A 127 -10.79 11.40 -0.73
C TRP A 127 -10.59 10.12 -1.53
N ILE A 128 -9.34 9.64 -1.63
CA ILE A 128 -8.97 8.45 -2.39
C ILE A 128 -8.44 7.41 -1.40
N THR A 129 -9.19 6.33 -1.18
CA THR A 129 -8.82 5.27 -0.23
C THR A 129 -7.75 4.33 -0.77
N LEU A 130 -6.70 4.12 0.02
CA LEU A 130 -5.65 3.18 -0.27
C LEU A 130 -5.85 1.95 0.59
N SER A 131 -6.73 1.04 0.17
CA SER A 131 -7.00 -0.23 0.85
C SER A 131 -6.68 -1.41 -0.08
N SER A 132 -5.68 -2.22 0.28
CA SER A 132 -5.37 -3.45 -0.45
C SER A 132 -4.49 -4.36 0.40
N ASN A 133 -4.56 -5.67 0.18
CA ASN A 133 -3.72 -6.64 0.85
C ASN A 133 -3.14 -7.66 -0.12
N TRP A 134 -1.90 -8.08 0.12
CA TRP A 134 -1.22 -9.07 -0.71
C TRP A 134 -0.13 -9.81 0.08
N LEU A 135 0.39 -10.87 -0.55
CA LEU A 135 1.61 -11.53 -0.12
C LEU A 135 2.80 -10.97 -0.91
N ILE A 136 3.91 -10.70 -0.22
CA ILE A 136 5.18 -10.31 -0.84
C ILE A 136 5.59 -11.36 -1.87
N GLY A 137 6.04 -10.89 -3.04
CA GLY A 137 6.46 -11.72 -4.18
C GLY A 137 7.76 -12.47 -4.02
#